data_AF-A0A258KF41-F1
#
_entry.id   AF-A0A258KF41-F1
#
_cell.length_a   1.000
_cell.length_b   1.000
_cell.length_c   1.000
_cell.angle_alpha   90.00
_cell.angle_beta   90.00
_cell.angle_gamma   90.00
#
_symmetry.space_group_name_H-M   'P 1'
#
loop_
_entity.id
_entity.type
_entity.pdbx_description
1 polymer ?
#
loop_
_entity_poly.entity_id
_entity_poly.type
_entity_poly.pdbx_seq_one_letter_code
_entity_poly.pdbx_strand_id
1 'polypeptide(L)'
;MHTGFAISIAWPETLCKQAGAWYDSIMDLLGFSKNNYYKVGHSAVVLIEIETGNCYYFDFGRYHAPFGQGRVRDVETDHDLQIYTQAQVSILRNELLNFKEILLELTENK
;
A
#
# COMPACT_ATOMS: atom_id res chain seq x y z
N MET A 1 -12.94 -17.30 15.31
CA MET A 1 -11.55 -16.79 15.37
C MET A 1 -11.20 -16.46 13.93
N HIS A 2 -11.05 -15.19 13.57
CA HIS A 2 -10.76 -14.83 12.18
C HIS A 2 -9.26 -15.04 11.94
N THR A 3 -8.92 -16.01 11.10
CA THR A 3 -7.55 -16.31 10.67
C THR A 3 -7.38 -15.84 9.24
N GLY A 4 -6.27 -15.18 8.94
CA GLY A 4 -5.99 -14.55 7.66
C GLY A 4 -4.49 -14.47 7.38
N PHE A 5 -4.14 -14.14 6.15
CA PHE A 5 -2.77 -13.74 5.79
C PHE A 5 -2.71 -12.23 5.60
N ALA A 6 -1.55 -11.65 5.88
CA ALA A 6 -1.24 -10.26 5.55
C ALA A 6 0.02 -10.23 4.69
N ILE A 7 -0.07 -9.58 3.53
CA ILE A 7 1.09 -9.30 2.67
C ILE A 7 1.48 -7.84 2.87
N SER A 8 2.64 -7.60 3.47
CA SER A 8 3.22 -6.25 3.55
C SER A 8 3.98 -5.95 2.26
N ILE A 9 3.67 -4.82 1.62
CA ILE A 9 4.28 -4.37 0.36
C ILE A 9 4.91 -3.01 0.58
N ALA A 10 6.07 -2.77 -0.03
CA ALA A 10 6.73 -1.48 0.01
C ALA A 10 7.35 -1.11 -1.35
N TRP A 11 7.32 0.18 -1.65
CA TRP A 11 8.03 0.82 -2.76
C TRP A 11 9.01 1.83 -2.17
N PRO A 12 10.25 1.41 -1.82
CA PRO A 12 11.22 2.27 -1.12
C PRO A 12 11.63 3.52 -1.91
N GLU A 13 11.48 3.45 -3.23
CA GLU A 13 11.91 4.49 -4.16
C GLU A 13 10.83 5.56 -4.41
N THR A 14 9.62 5.38 -3.87
CA THR A 14 8.52 6.31 -4.10
C THR A 14 8.80 7.68 -3.49
N LEU A 15 8.54 8.72 -4.30
CA LEU A 15 8.62 10.11 -3.88
C LEU A 15 7.31 10.52 -3.21
N CYS A 16 7.41 11.05 -2.00
CA CYS A 16 6.28 11.62 -1.27
C CYS A 16 6.42 13.12 -1.15
N LYS A 17 5.31 13.84 -1.32
CA LYS A 17 5.27 15.29 -1.17
C LYS A 17 5.79 15.73 0.21
N GLN A 18 6.36 16.91 0.31
CA GLN A 18 6.68 17.53 1.59
C GLN A 18 5.46 17.64 2.52
N ALA A 19 5.71 17.73 3.82
CA ALA A 19 4.67 17.89 4.82
C ALA A 19 4.13 19.35 4.88
N GLY A 20 4.87 20.32 4.33
CA GLY A 20 4.62 21.74 4.57
C GLY A 20 5.08 22.16 5.96
N ALA A 21 6.09 21.48 6.51
CA ALA A 21 6.61 21.67 7.85
C ALA A 21 7.75 22.69 7.87
N TRP A 22 8.03 23.27 9.04
CA TRP A 22 9.09 24.26 9.24
C TRP A 22 10.49 23.77 8.82
N TYR A 23 10.72 22.46 8.87
CA TYR A 23 12.01 21.86 8.51
C TYR A 23 12.18 21.63 7.00
N ASP A 24 11.13 21.74 6.19
CA ASP A 24 11.21 21.39 4.76
C ASP A 24 12.24 22.25 4.01
N SER A 25 12.36 23.54 4.34
CA SER A 25 13.38 24.41 3.75
C SER A 25 14.81 24.00 4.12
N ILE A 26 15.02 23.52 5.36
CA ILE A 26 16.33 23.03 5.82
C ILE A 26 16.67 21.72 5.10
N MET A 27 15.69 20.82 4.99
CA MET A 27 15.89 19.53 4.32
C MET A 27 16.14 19.68 2.81
N ASP A 28 15.53 20.67 2.17
CA ASP A 28 15.80 21.00 0.76
C ASP A 28 17.23 21.56 0.61
N LEU A 29 17.65 22.46 1.50
CA LEU A 29 19.02 23.00 1.52
C LEU A 29 20.08 21.90 1.73
N LEU A 30 19.80 20.93 2.59
CA LEU A 30 20.68 19.78 2.85
C LEU A 30 20.62 18.70 1.75
N GLY A 31 19.73 18.83 0.77
CA GLY A 31 19.58 17.91 -0.35
C GLY A 31 18.81 16.61 -0.04
N PHE A 32 18.14 16.53 1.11
CA PHE A 32 17.26 15.40 1.47
C PHE A 32 15.89 15.48 0.79
N SER A 33 15.45 16.70 0.48
CA SER A 33 14.29 16.97 -0.38
C SER A 33 14.77 17.51 -1.72
N LYS A 34 13.98 17.25 -2.78
CA LYS A 34 14.13 17.91 -4.07
C LYS A 34 12.76 18.22 -4.66
N ASN A 35 12.57 19.45 -5.16
CA ASN A 35 11.34 19.89 -5.82
C ASN A 35 10.07 19.69 -4.96
N ASN A 36 10.17 19.84 -3.65
CA ASN A 36 9.10 19.57 -2.69
C ASN A 36 8.72 18.09 -2.50
N TYR A 37 9.64 17.17 -2.79
CA TYR A 37 9.46 15.74 -2.56
C TYR A 37 10.61 15.14 -1.76
N TYR A 38 10.26 14.18 -0.92
CA TYR A 38 11.18 13.30 -0.23
C TYR A 38 11.12 11.89 -0.82
N LYS A 39 12.26 11.23 -0.91
CA LYS A 39 12.34 9.80 -1.20
C LYS A 39 12.25 9.00 0.10
N VAL A 40 11.02 8.81 0.58
CA VAL A 40 10.74 8.08 1.84
C VAL A 40 10.01 6.76 1.61
N GLY A 41 9.65 6.47 0.35
CA GLY A 41 8.94 5.28 -0.04
C GLY A 41 7.45 5.32 0.27
N HIS A 42 6.76 4.25 -0.14
CA HIS A 42 5.35 4.02 0.14
C HIS A 42 5.15 2.58 0.59
N SER A 43 4.06 2.31 1.31
CA SER A 43 3.73 0.96 1.76
C SER A 43 2.24 0.71 1.68
N ALA A 44 1.89 -0.56 1.44
CA ALA A 44 0.53 -1.05 1.45
C ALA A 44 0.48 -2.41 2.16
N VAL A 45 -0.73 -2.83 2.52
CA VAL A 45 -1.00 -4.17 3.03
C VAL A 45 -2.13 -4.81 2.23
N VAL A 46 -2.00 -6.09 1.93
CA VAL A 46 -3.11 -6.91 1.41
C VAL A 46 -3.53 -7.86 2.52
N LEU A 47 -4.80 -7.78 2.91
CA LEU A 47 -5.41 -8.69 3.87
C LEU A 47 -6.15 -9.79 3.11
N ILE A 48 -5.92 -11.04 3.51
CA ILE A 48 -6.48 -12.22 2.85
C ILE A 48 -7.37 -12.97 3.84
N GLU A 49 -8.62 -13.14 3.45
CA GLU A 49 -9.58 -13.97 4.16
C GLU A 49 -9.44 -15.43 3.73
N ILE A 50 -9.13 -16.33 4.68
CA ILE A 50 -8.86 -17.75 4.35
C ILE A 50 -10.11 -18.48 3.85
N GLU A 51 -11.29 -18.15 4.40
CA GLU A 51 -12.55 -18.85 4.08
C GLU A 51 -13.01 -18.58 2.65
N THR A 52 -12.87 -17.34 2.18
CA THR A 52 -13.34 -16.89 0.86
C THR A 52 -12.24 -16.83 -0.18
N GLY A 53 -10.98 -16.73 0.25
CA GLY A 53 -9.85 -16.41 -0.61
C GLY A 53 -9.83 -14.93 -1.06
N ASN A 54 -10.70 -14.07 -0.54
CA ASN A 54 -10.76 -12.68 -0.96
C ASN A 54 -9.52 -11.91 -0.49
N CYS A 55 -9.00 -11.07 -1.38
CA CYS A 55 -7.85 -10.21 -1.15
C CYS A 55 -8.31 -8.75 -1.07
N TYR A 56 -7.95 -8.05 0.00
CA TYR A 56 -8.32 -6.66 0.23
C TYR A 56 -7.07 -5.80 0.35
N TYR A 57 -6.88 -4.88 -0.60
CA TYR A 57 -5.76 -3.94 -0.61
C TYR A 57 -6.07 -2.73 0.27
N PHE A 58 -5.08 -2.30 1.05
CA PHE A 58 -5.11 -1.07 1.82
C PHE A 58 -3.79 -0.31 1.72
N ASP A 59 -3.87 0.99 1.48
CA ASP A 59 -2.75 1.91 1.69
C ASP A 59 -3.18 3.19 2.40
N PHE A 60 -2.20 3.96 2.87
CA PHE A 60 -2.46 5.25 3.51
C PHE A 60 -1.59 6.32 2.90
N GLY A 61 -2.20 7.46 2.58
CA GLY A 61 -1.47 8.59 2.03
C GLY A 61 -2.33 9.83 1.95
N ARG A 62 -1.79 10.89 1.35
CA ARG A 62 -2.47 12.19 1.21
C ARG A 62 -3.31 12.24 -0.07
N TYR A 63 -4.11 11.20 -0.31
CA TYR A 63 -4.93 11.05 -1.51
C TYR A 63 -6.23 11.84 -1.39
N HIS A 64 -6.36 12.93 -2.13
CA HIS A 64 -7.53 13.83 -2.07
C HIS A 64 -7.89 14.24 -0.63
N ALA A 65 -6.91 14.28 0.27
CA ALA A 65 -7.09 14.60 1.68
C ALA A 65 -6.89 16.11 1.94
N PRO A 66 -7.57 16.69 2.94
CA PRO A 66 -7.29 18.05 3.38
C PRO A 66 -5.82 18.25 3.78
N PHE A 67 -5.35 19.49 3.75
CA PHE A 67 -3.99 19.83 4.17
C PHE A 67 -3.72 19.33 5.60
N GLY A 68 -2.58 18.66 5.78
CA GLY A 68 -2.17 18.06 7.06
C GLY A 68 -2.85 16.73 7.41
N GLN A 69 -3.71 16.19 6.53
CA GLN A 69 -4.41 14.92 6.74
C GLN A 69 -4.02 13.88 5.70
N GLY A 70 -4.22 12.60 6.05
CA GLY A 70 -4.16 11.49 5.13
C GLY A 70 -5.45 10.68 5.15
N ARG A 71 -5.60 9.78 4.19
CA ARG A 71 -6.77 8.93 4.00
C ARG A 71 -6.30 7.51 3.72
N VAL A 72 -7.02 6.54 4.27
CA VAL A 72 -6.89 5.13 3.88
C VAL A 72 -7.62 4.93 2.56
N ARG A 73 -7.00 4.24 1.61
CA ARG A 73 -7.68 3.79 0.40
C ARG A 73 -7.87 2.28 0.42
N ASP A 74 -9.00 1.86 -0.11
CA ASP A 74 -9.37 0.48 -0.37
C ASP A 74 -10.37 0.43 -1.55
N VAL A 75 -10.92 -0.74 -1.83
CA VAL A 75 -11.92 -0.94 -2.89
C VAL A 75 -13.22 -0.17 -2.66
N GLU A 76 -13.60 0.16 -1.42
CA GLU A 76 -14.86 0.85 -1.13
C GLU A 76 -14.81 2.31 -1.60
N THR A 77 -13.66 2.96 -1.42
CA THR A 77 -13.48 4.37 -1.81
C THR A 77 -12.76 4.56 -3.13
N ASP A 78 -11.97 3.58 -3.56
CA ASP A 78 -11.10 3.64 -4.73
C ASP A 78 -11.22 2.29 -5.49
N HIS A 79 -12.26 2.17 -6.33
CA HIS A 79 -12.64 0.93 -7.03
C HIS A 79 -11.50 0.27 -7.84
N ASP A 80 -10.55 1.07 -8.34
CA ASP A 80 -9.39 0.58 -9.09
C ASP A 80 -8.40 -0.24 -8.23
N LEU A 81 -8.57 -0.24 -6.90
CA LEU A 81 -7.79 -1.05 -5.96
C LEU A 81 -8.34 -2.46 -5.75
N GLN A 82 -9.41 -2.84 -6.46
CA GLN A 82 -9.95 -4.19 -6.39
C GLN A 82 -8.91 -5.23 -6.84
N ILE A 83 -8.74 -6.29 -6.05
CA ILE A 83 -7.98 -7.48 -6.43
C ILE A 83 -8.98 -8.57 -6.79
N TYR A 84 -8.88 -9.10 -8.01
CA TYR A 84 -9.73 -10.15 -8.55
C TYR A 84 -9.13 -11.55 -8.35
N THR A 85 -7.80 -11.65 -8.24
CA THR A 85 -7.13 -12.91 -7.91
C THR A 85 -7.53 -13.38 -6.52
N GLN A 86 -8.18 -14.55 -6.45
CA GLN A 86 -8.47 -15.21 -5.19
C GLN A 86 -7.23 -15.92 -4.66
N ALA A 87 -6.98 -15.78 -3.36
CA ALA A 87 -5.90 -16.44 -2.66
C ALA A 87 -6.14 -17.95 -2.54
N GLN A 88 -5.11 -18.72 -2.88
CA GLN A 88 -5.07 -20.17 -2.70
C GLN A 88 -4.25 -20.48 -1.44
N VAL A 89 -4.93 -20.91 -0.38
CA VAL A 89 -4.30 -21.13 0.93
C VAL A 89 -4.25 -22.63 1.28
N SER A 90 -3.07 -23.11 1.65
CA SER A 90 -2.90 -24.44 2.25
C SER A 90 -3.05 -24.36 3.76
N ILE A 91 -4.19 -24.79 4.28
CA ILE A 91 -4.47 -24.80 5.73
C ILE A 91 -3.48 -25.72 6.48
N LEU A 92 -3.14 -26.88 5.91
CA LEU A 92 -2.22 -27.84 6.52
C LEU A 92 -0.79 -27.31 6.63
N ARG A 93 -0.35 -26.50 5.66
CA ARG A 93 1.01 -25.94 5.60
C ARG A 93 1.09 -24.52 6.14
N ASN A 94 -0.04 -23.89 6.42
CA ASN A 94 -0.15 -22.47 6.75
C ASN A 94 0.57 -21.61 5.70
N GLU A 95 0.28 -21.85 4.42
CA GLU A 95 1.02 -21.29 3.28
C GLU A 95 0.07 -20.69 2.24
N LEU A 96 0.44 -19.53 1.69
CA LEU A 96 -0.20 -18.92 0.53
C LEU A 96 0.47 -19.40 -0.77
N LEU A 97 -0.26 -20.14 -1.59
CA LEU A 97 0.28 -20.89 -2.74
C LEU A 97 0.48 -20.03 -3.99
N ASN A 98 -0.36 -19.02 -4.20
CA ASN A 98 -0.34 -18.16 -5.38
C ASN A 98 0.09 -16.71 -5.06
N PHE A 99 0.98 -16.53 -4.09
CA PHE A 99 1.52 -15.23 -3.70
C PHE A 99 1.99 -14.36 -4.87
N LYS A 100 2.70 -14.96 -5.84
CA LYS A 100 3.21 -14.24 -7.02
C LYS A 100 2.11 -13.73 -7.94
N GLU A 101 1.01 -14.47 -8.08
CA GLU A 101 -0.12 -14.09 -8.93
C GLU A 101 -0.80 -12.83 -8.39
N ILE A 102 -1.07 -12.80 -7.09
CA ILE A 102 -1.63 -11.64 -6.39
C ILE A 102 -0.72 -10.40 -6.56
N LEU A 103 0.60 -10.56 -6.44
CA LEU A 103 1.53 -9.44 -6.63
C LEU A 103 1.64 -8.97 -8.08
N LEU A 104 1.51 -9.87 -9.06
CA LEU A 104 1.52 -9.50 -10.48
C LEU A 104 0.30 -8.64 -10.82
N GLU A 105 -0.90 -9.03 -10.39
CA GLU A 105 -2.10 -8.22 -10.60
C GLU A 105 -1.95 -6.82 -10.00
N LEU A 106 -1.45 -6.72 -8.77
CA LEU A 106 -1.20 -5.42 -8.11
C LEU A 106 -0.19 -4.54 -8.84
N THR A 107 0.72 -5.13 -9.61
CA THR A 107 1.69 -4.37 -10.42
C THR A 107 1.09 -3.91 -11.74
N GLU A 108 0.06 -4.62 -12.23
CA GLU A 108 -0.65 -4.32 -13.47
C GLU A 108 -1.81 -3.35 -13.28
N ASN A 109 -2.43 -3.31 -12.09
CA ASN A 109 -3.39 -2.30 -11.68
C ASN A 109 -2.71 -0.92 -11.68
N LYS A 110 -3.04 -0.09 -12.67
CA LYS A 110 -2.52 1.28 -12.85
C LYS A 110 -3.49 2.31 -12.32
#